data_AF-A0A2E2WMZ4-F1
#
_entry.id   AF-A0A2E2WMZ4-F1
#
_cell.length_a   1.000
_cell.length_b   1.000
_cell.length_c   1.000
_cell.angle_alpha   90.00
_cell.angle_beta   90.00
_cell.angle_gamma   90.00
#
_symmetry.space_group_name_H-M   'P 1'
#
loop_
_entity.id
_entity.type
_entity.pdbx_description
1 polymer ?
#
loop_
_entity_poly.entity_id
_entity_poly.type
_entity_poly.pdbx_seq_one_letter_code
_entity_poly.pdbx_strand_id
1 'polypeptide(L)' 'MPSFDVVSKTDTHELNNAVDQANREVTTRFDFKGTNASYKFENEQIVM' A
#
# COMPACT_ATOMS: atom_id res chain seq x y z
N MET A 1 -20.11 -20.04 26.76
CA MET A 1 -18.80 -19.44 27.11
C MET A 1 -18.32 -18.71 25.86
N PRO A 2 -18.13 -17.39 25.89
CA PRO A 2 -17.72 -16.65 24.70
C PRO A 2 -16.24 -16.93 24.40
N SER A 3 -15.92 -17.21 23.14
CA SER A 3 -14.56 -17.32 22.61
C SER A 3 -14.41 -16.39 21.41
N PHE A 4 -13.19 -15.96 21.12
CA PHE A 4 -12.85 -15.17 19.95
C PHE A 4 -11.55 -15.69 19.35
N ASP A 5 -11.37 -15.44 18.05
CA ASP A 5 -10.20 -15.88 17.31
C ASP A 5 -9.18 -14.74 17.18
N VAL A 6 -7.91 -15.07 17.39
CA VAL A 6 -6.78 -14.18 17.09
C VAL A 6 -6.37 -14.43 15.64
N VAL A 7 -6.47 -13.40 14.79
CA VAL A 7 -6.09 -13.47 13.38
C VAL A 7 -5.08 -12.38 13.04
N SER A 8 -4.14 -12.71 12.16
CA SER A 8 -3.26 -11.73 11.50
C SER A 8 -3.76 -11.57 10.07
N LYS A 9 -4.67 -10.60 9.87
CA LYS A 9 -5.21 -10.24 8.56
C LYS A 9 -5.18 -8.73 8.43
N THR A 10 -4.72 -8.27 7.28
CA THR A 10 -4.77 -6.87 6.88
C THR A 10 -5.94 -6.64 5.94
N ASP A 11 -6.62 -5.50 6.10
CA ASP A 11 -7.74 -5.12 5.25
C ASP A 11 -7.23 -4.67 3.87
N THR A 12 -7.78 -5.27 2.81
CA THR A 12 -7.37 -4.98 1.43
C THR A 12 -7.74 -3.57 0.98
N HIS A 13 -8.83 -2.98 1.48
CA HIS A 13 -9.20 -1.60 1.17
C HIS A 13 -8.22 -0.61 1.81
N GLU A 14 -7.85 -0.84 3.08
CA GLU A 14 -6.84 -0.03 3.76
C GLU A 14 -5.46 -0.13 3.08
N LEU A 15 -5.09 -1.33 2.62
CA LEU A 15 -3.86 -1.56 1.83
C LEU A 15 -3.85 -0.76 0.52
N ASN A 16 -4.96 -0.78 -0.24
CA ASN A 16 -5.06 0.01 -1.47
C ASN A 16 -4.97 1.51 -1.19
N ASN A 17 -5.66 2.00 -0.17
CA ASN A 17 -5.59 3.40 0.24
C ASN A 17 -4.16 3.82 0.61
N ALA A 18 -3.42 2.96 1.31
CA ALA A 18 -2.03 3.20 1.68
C ALA A 18 -1.11 3.26 0.45
N VAL A 19 -1.30 2.38 -0.53
CA VAL A 19 -0.52 2.37 -1.78
C VAL A 19 -0.81 3.63 -2.62
N ASP A 20 -2.08 4.04 -2.72
CA ASP A 20 -2.46 5.27 -3.42
C ASP A 20 -1.84 6.51 -2.76
N GLN A 21 -1.79 6.52 -1.43
CA GLN A 21 -1.14 7.60 -0.68
C GLN A 21 0.37 7.63 -0.90
N ALA A 22 1.03 6.46 -0.88
CA ALA A 22 2.46 6.36 -1.19
C ALA A 22 2.78 6.87 -2.62
N ASN A 23 1.91 6.58 -3.59
CA ASN A 23 2.03 7.09 -4.96
C ASN A 23 1.91 8.62 -5.04
N ARG A 24 1.01 9.23 -4.26
CA ARG A 24 0.90 10.70 -4.17
C ARG A 24 2.17 11.32 -3.58
N GLU A 25 2.76 10.71 -2.56
CA GLU A 25 4.02 11.18 -1.98
C GLU A 25 5.17 11.07 -2.99
N VAL A 26 5.32 9.95 -3.69
CA VAL A 26 6.35 9.78 -4.73
C VAL A 26 6.21 10.82 -5.84
N THR A 27 4.97 11.13 -6.24
CA THR A 27 4.71 12.13 -7.29
C THR A 27 5.10 13.55 -6.88
N THR A 28 4.98 13.88 -5.59
CA THR A 28 5.29 15.22 -5.06
C THR A 28 6.76 15.40 -4.68
N ARG A 29 7.50 14.29 -4.57
CA ARG A 29 8.93 14.28 -4.25
C ARG A 29 9.79 14.71 -5.43
N PHE A 30 10.63 15.73 -5.22
CA PHE A 30 11.48 16.31 -6.26
C PHE A 30 12.56 15.33 -6.77
N ASP A 31 13.05 14.45 -5.91
CA ASP A 31 14.05 13.44 -6.26
C ASP A 31 13.52 12.33 -7.18
N PHE A 32 12.20 12.11 -7.21
CA PHE A 32 11.53 11.21 -8.15
C PHE A 32 11.02 11.92 -9.41
N LYS A 33 11.19 13.24 -9.53
CA LYS A 33 10.70 14.02 -10.66
C LYS A 33 11.36 13.56 -11.96
N GLY A 34 10.56 13.08 -12.92
CA GLY A 34 11.05 12.56 -14.20
C GLY A 34 11.43 11.08 -14.17
N THR A 35 11.26 10.40 -13.03
CA THR A 35 11.35 8.94 -12.94
C THR A 35 9.95 8.33 -13.09
N ASN A 36 9.84 7.14 -13.69
CA ASN A 36 8.57 6.38 -13.75
C ASN A 36 8.32 5.59 -12.45
N ALA A 37 8.63 6.17 -11.29
CA ALA A 37 8.47 5.53 -10.00
C ALA A 37 6.98 5.45 -9.60
N SER A 38 6.48 4.24 -9.33
CA SER A 38 5.09 4.04 -8.89
C SER A 38 4.97 2.73 -8.13
N TYR A 39 4.25 2.74 -7.00
CA TYR A 39 3.91 1.52 -6.28
C TYR A 39 2.67 0.85 -6.88
N LYS A 40 2.72 -0.48 -6.97
CA LYS A 40 1.58 -1.34 -7.32
C LYS A 40 1.36 -2.40 -6.27
N PHE A 41 0.09 -2.70 -6.01
CA PHE A 41 -0.31 -3.83 -5.19
C PHE A 41 -0.74 -4.99 -6.10
N GLU A 42 0.11 -6.00 -6.23
CA GLU A 42 -0.12 -7.18 -7.06
C GLU A 42 0.22 -8.45 -6.26
N ASN A 43 -0.62 -9.48 -6.35
CA ASN A 43 -0.39 -10.79 -5.70
C ASN A 43 -0.04 -10.68 -4.20
N GLU A 44 -0.73 -9.81 -3.45
CA GLU A 44 -0.48 -9.55 -2.02
C GLU A 44 0.93 -8.96 -1.72
N GLN A 45 1.59 -8.40 -2.73
CA GLN A 45 2.89 -7.75 -2.61
C GLN A 45 2.84 -6.33 -3.15
N ILE A 46 3.65 -5.46 -2.54
CA ILE A 46 3.84 -4.09 -3.02
C ILE A 46 5.16 -4.06 -3.80
N VAL A 47 5.10 -3.68 -5.07
CA VAL A 47 6.24 -3.53 -5.96
C VAL A 47 6.36 -2.08 -6.42
N MET A 48 7.58 -1.61 -6.72
CA MET A 48 7.89 -0.25 -7.16
C MET A 48 8.45 -0.24 -8.58
#